data_AF-A0AA40ZRH3-F1
#
_entry.id   AF-A0AA40ZRH3-F1
#
_cell.length_a   1.000
_cell.length_b   1.000
_cell.length_c   1.000
_cell.angle_alpha   90.00
_cell.angle_beta   90.00
_cell.angle_gamma   90.00
#
_symmetry.space_group_name_H-M   'P 1'
#
loop_
_entity.id
_entity.type
_entity.pdbx_description
1 polymer ?
#
loop_
_entity_poly.entity_id
_entity_poly.type
_entity_poly.pdbx_seq_one_letter_code
_entity_poly.pdbx_strand_id
1 'polypeptide(L)'
;MKMILLILIVIVLSMSGCTHKSDIRNTKWQSIDSLNMIEFRDSTCLFVDISKYTGNKDSIWAKYTNVQDTITLIPLQEHITFNTRFLVTDSGLVNLKKHIVVAKEIK
;
A
#
# COMPACT_ATOMS: atom_id res chain seq x y z
N MET A 1 1.29 46.75 -8.17
CA MET A 1 1.71 45.61 -9.03
C MET A 1 2.32 44.43 -8.26
N LYS A 2 3.13 44.63 -7.20
CA LYS A 2 3.77 43.53 -6.43
C LYS A 2 2.80 42.60 -5.68
N MET A 3 1.66 43.12 -5.23
CA MET A 3 0.71 42.33 -4.41
C MET A 3 -0.09 41.29 -5.23
N ILE A 4 -0.39 41.61 -6.49
CA ILE A 4 -1.13 40.71 -7.41
C ILE A 4 -0.27 39.48 -7.76
N LEU A 5 1.05 39.69 -7.91
CA LEU A 5 2.01 38.60 -8.19
C LEU A 5 2.10 37.60 -7.03
N LEU A 6 2.07 38.09 -5.78
CA LEU A 6 2.06 37.27 -4.57
C LEU A 6 0.81 36.39 -4.48
N ILE A 7 -0.36 36.93 -4.83
CA ILE A 7 -1.63 36.20 -4.80
C ILE A 7 -1.65 35.09 -5.86
N LEU A 8 -1.14 35.37 -7.07
CA LEU A 8 -0.99 34.36 -8.13
C LEU A 8 -0.07 33.19 -7.72
N ILE A 9 1.04 33.47 -7.04
CA ILE A 9 1.98 32.44 -6.57
C ILE A 9 1.32 31.53 -5.50
N VAL A 10 0.55 32.11 -4.58
CA VAL A 10 -0.17 31.33 -3.55
C VAL A 10 -1.25 30.44 -4.16
N ILE A 11 -1.97 30.92 -5.18
CA ILE A 11 -2.99 30.13 -5.89
C ILE A 11 -2.35 28.96 -6.65
N VAL A 12 -1.24 29.20 -7.37
CA VAL A 12 -0.50 28.14 -8.09
C VAL A 12 0.06 27.08 -7.13
N LEU A 13 0.56 27.47 -5.96
CA LEU A 13 1.06 26.53 -4.95
C LEU A 13 -0.06 25.67 -4.36
N SER A 14 -1.26 26.23 -4.14
CA SER A 14 -2.41 25.50 -3.59
C SER A 14 -2.98 24.40 -4.50
N MET A 15 -2.69 24.47 -5.80
CA MET A 15 -3.17 23.50 -6.81
C MET A 15 -2.25 22.28 -6.98
N SER A 16 -1.11 22.22 -6.28
CA SER A 16 -0.13 21.14 -6.40
C SER A 16 -0.31 20.00 -5.38
N GLY A 17 -1.34 20.08 -4.53
CA GLY A 17 -1.77 18.98 -3.66
C GLY A 17 -2.61 17.94 -4.42
N CYS A 18 -2.11 17.38 -5.51
CA CYS A 18 -2.69 16.18 -6.07
C CYS A 18 -2.51 15.06 -5.04
N THR A 19 -3.55 14.74 -4.27
CA THR A 19 -3.63 13.46 -3.56
C THR A 19 -3.75 12.38 -4.64
N HIS A 20 -2.60 11.93 -5.12
CA HIS A 20 -2.52 10.97 -6.20
C HIS A 20 -3.00 9.62 -5.67
N LYS A 21 -4.30 9.33 -5.77
CA LYS A 21 -4.86 8.06 -5.32
C LYS A 21 -4.28 6.94 -6.17
N SER A 22 -3.35 6.19 -5.59
CA SER A 22 -2.71 5.04 -6.19
C SER A 22 -3.74 3.92 -6.35
N ASP A 23 -4.11 3.59 -7.58
CA ASP A 23 -4.97 2.44 -7.84
C ASP A 23 -4.15 1.16 -7.64
N ILE A 24 -4.42 0.48 -6.54
CA ILE A 24 -3.73 -0.74 -6.15
C ILE A 24 -4.48 -2.01 -6.56
N ARG A 25 -5.66 -1.88 -7.18
CA ARG A 25 -6.43 -3.05 -7.63
C ARG A 25 -5.64 -3.80 -8.69
N ASN A 26 -5.65 -5.14 -8.60
CA ASN A 26 -5.00 -6.04 -9.54
C ASN A 26 -3.46 -5.86 -9.58
N THR A 27 -2.87 -5.47 -8.46
CA THR A 27 -1.41 -5.36 -8.31
C THR A 27 -0.86 -6.50 -7.44
N LYS A 28 0.40 -6.83 -7.65
CA LYS A 28 1.14 -7.81 -6.85
C LYS A 28 2.35 -7.15 -6.23
N TRP A 29 2.62 -7.49 -4.98
CA TRP A 29 3.69 -6.91 -4.20
C TRP A 29 4.48 -8.02 -3.54
N GLN A 30 5.81 -7.98 -3.64
CA GLN A 30 6.69 -8.95 -3.01
C GLN A 30 7.40 -8.34 -1.81
N SER A 31 7.48 -9.09 -0.71
CA SER A 31 8.25 -8.67 0.46
C SER A 31 9.73 -8.46 0.10
N ILE A 32 10.37 -7.48 0.73
CA ILE A 32 11.80 -7.21 0.49
C ILE A 32 12.69 -8.31 1.11
N ASP A 33 12.23 -8.95 2.18
CA ASP A 33 13.02 -9.88 2.99
C ASP A 33 12.70 -11.37 2.74
N SER A 34 11.67 -11.67 1.95
CA SER A 34 11.12 -13.01 1.80
C SER A 34 10.46 -13.19 0.44
N LEU A 35 10.13 -14.44 0.12
CA LEU A 35 9.37 -14.76 -1.08
C LEU A 35 7.87 -14.51 -0.90
N ASN A 36 7.48 -13.90 0.22
CA ASN A 36 6.09 -13.68 0.57
C ASN A 36 5.51 -12.59 -0.32
N MET A 37 4.25 -12.75 -0.68
CA MET A 37 3.59 -11.85 -1.63
C MET A 37 2.25 -11.38 -1.09
N ILE A 38 1.85 -10.20 -1.53
CA ILE A 38 0.53 -9.63 -1.33
C ILE A 38 -0.05 -9.35 -2.71
N GLU A 39 -1.16 -9.99 -3.04
CA GLU A 39 -1.89 -9.74 -4.27
C GLU A 39 -3.20 -9.03 -3.94
N PHE A 40 -3.42 -7.85 -4.51
CA PHE A 40 -4.65 -7.07 -4.33
C PHE A 40 -5.61 -7.38 -5.49
N ARG A 41 -6.83 -7.80 -5.17
CA ARG A 41 -7.90 -8.15 -6.12
C ARG A 41 -9.21 -7.50 -5.70
N ASP A 42 -9.70 -6.58 -6.52
CA ASP A 42 -10.95 -5.83 -6.30
C ASP A 42 -11.06 -5.15 -4.92
N SER A 43 -11.57 -5.88 -3.92
CA SER A 43 -11.75 -5.43 -2.52
C SER A 43 -11.09 -6.35 -1.50
N THR A 44 -10.39 -7.37 -1.96
CA THR A 44 -9.70 -8.38 -1.15
C THR A 44 -8.22 -8.42 -1.49
N CYS A 45 -7.41 -8.87 -0.55
CA CYS A 45 -6.03 -9.21 -0.82
C CYS A 45 -5.73 -10.63 -0.37
N LEU A 46 -4.79 -11.24 -1.06
CA LEU A 46 -4.25 -12.56 -0.76
C LEU A 46 -2.81 -12.39 -0.29
N PHE A 47 -2.55 -12.72 0.97
CA PHE A 47 -1.19 -12.91 1.46
C PHE A 47 -0.75 -14.33 1.15
N VAL A 48 0.37 -14.50 0.47
CA VAL A 48 0.97 -15.80 0.16
C VAL A 48 2.27 -15.90 0.95
N ASP A 49 2.32 -16.81 1.91
CA ASP A 49 3.54 -17.16 2.64
C ASP A 49 4.23 -18.30 1.87
N ILE A 50 5.46 -18.07 1.43
CA ILE A 50 6.24 -19.08 0.71
C ILE A 50 7.39 -19.49 1.61
N SER A 51 7.30 -20.70 2.15
CA SER A 51 8.39 -21.30 2.92
C SER A 51 9.65 -21.37 2.05
N LYS A 52 10.70 -20.65 2.47
CA LYS A 52 11.99 -20.65 1.77
C LYS A 52 12.65 -22.04 1.71
N TYR A 53 12.27 -22.94 2.61
CA TYR A 53 12.92 -24.25 2.77
C TYR A 53 12.13 -25.40 2.14
N THR A 54 10.81 -25.30 2.11
CA THR A 54 9.94 -26.40 1.62
C THR A 54 9.22 -26.07 0.33
N GLY A 55 9.15 -24.80 -0.07
CA GLY A 55 8.36 -24.35 -1.22
C GLY A 55 6.84 -24.43 -1.01
N ASN A 56 6.40 -24.88 0.17
CA ASN A 56 4.99 -24.89 0.55
C ASN A 56 4.45 -23.46 0.55
N LYS A 57 3.23 -23.32 0.04
CA LYS A 57 2.54 -22.04 -0.07
C LYS A 57 1.32 -22.07 0.82
N ASP A 58 1.37 -21.31 1.89
CA ASP A 58 0.19 -21.02 2.70
C ASP A 58 -0.39 -19.68 2.26
N SER A 59 -1.70 -19.52 2.38
CA SER A 59 -2.34 -18.30 1.94
C SER A 59 -3.45 -17.83 2.87
N ILE A 60 -3.49 -16.52 3.09
CA ILE A 60 -4.42 -15.86 3.99
C ILE A 60 -5.15 -14.78 3.19
N TRP A 61 -6.48 -14.80 3.27
CA TRP A 61 -7.31 -13.77 2.65
C TRP A 61 -7.65 -12.66 3.65
N ALA A 62 -7.64 -11.42 3.17
CA ALA A 62 -8.12 -10.26 3.91
C ALA A 62 -8.98 -9.37 2.99
N LYS A 63 -9.93 -8.63 3.56
CA LYS A 63 -10.48 -7.46 2.89
C LYS A 63 -9.50 -6.31 2.99
N TYR A 64 -9.52 -5.40 2.03
CA TYR A 64 -8.78 -4.15 2.15
C TYR A 64 -9.63 -2.94 1.80
N THR A 65 -9.30 -1.82 2.43
CA THR A 65 -9.75 -0.49 2.01
C THR A 65 -8.53 0.33 1.62
N ASN A 66 -8.67 1.21 0.62
CA ASN A 66 -7.64 2.14 0.21
C ASN A 66 -8.21 3.57 0.25
N VAL A 67 -7.79 4.33 1.27
CA VAL A 67 -8.22 5.71 1.51
C VAL A 67 -6.98 6.58 1.57
N GLN A 68 -6.86 7.56 0.67
CA GLN A 68 -5.70 8.47 0.61
C GLN A 68 -4.36 7.71 0.65
N ASP A 69 -4.21 6.71 -0.24
CA ASP A 69 -3.04 5.85 -0.35
C ASP A 69 -2.75 4.97 0.86
N THR A 70 -3.60 5.03 1.89
CA THR A 70 -3.51 4.18 3.05
C THR A 70 -4.37 2.94 2.86
N ILE A 71 -3.71 1.81 2.72
CA ILE A 71 -4.32 0.49 2.76
C ILE A 71 -4.58 0.12 4.21
N THR A 72 -5.78 -0.36 4.53
CA THR A 72 -6.07 -1.04 5.80
C THR A 72 -6.56 -2.44 5.49
N LEU A 73 -5.90 -3.48 6.01
CA LEU A 73 -6.33 -4.86 5.84
C LEU A 73 -7.17 -5.34 7.02
N ILE A 74 -8.20 -6.13 6.73
CA ILE A 74 -9.09 -6.77 7.69
C ILE A 74 -9.09 -8.28 7.39
N PRO A 75 -8.48 -9.12 8.24
CA PRO A 75 -8.43 -10.55 8.00
C PRO A 75 -9.84 -11.15 7.91
N LEU A 76 -10.02 -12.14 7.02
CA LEU A 76 -11.30 -12.86 6.90
C LEU A 76 -11.43 -14.03 7.88
N GLN A 77 -10.36 -14.37 8.59
CA GLN A 77 -10.27 -15.55 9.47
C GLN A 77 -10.14 -15.07 10.93
N GLU A 78 -11.03 -15.55 11.81
CA GLU A 78 -11.20 -15.03 13.18
C GLU A 78 -9.98 -15.20 14.10
N HIS A 79 -9.07 -16.11 13.78
CA HIS A 79 -7.88 -16.40 14.58
C HIS A 79 -6.60 -15.75 14.07
N ILE A 80 -6.70 -14.91 13.04
CA ILE A 80 -5.54 -14.23 12.47
C ILE A 80 -5.56 -12.77 12.88
N THR A 81 -4.52 -12.34 13.59
CA THR A 81 -4.30 -10.93 13.94
C THR A 81 -3.05 -10.43 13.24
N PHE A 82 -3.18 -9.43 12.37
CA PHE A 82 -2.05 -8.70 11.83
C PHE A 82 -2.32 -7.19 11.82
N ASN A 83 -1.29 -6.41 12.14
CA ASN A 83 -1.30 -4.95 12.08
C ASN A 83 -0.97 -4.52 10.65
N THR A 84 -1.95 -4.04 9.91
CA THR A 84 -1.86 -4.00 8.44
C THR A 84 -2.38 -2.71 7.84
N ARG A 85 -1.86 -1.60 8.37
CA ARG A 85 -1.94 -0.33 7.68
C ARG A 85 -0.67 -0.09 6.89
N PHE A 86 -0.82 0.12 5.59
CA PHE A 86 0.28 0.41 4.67
C PHE A 86 0.03 1.72 3.94
N LEU A 87 1.07 2.50 3.71
CA LEU A 87 1.03 3.63 2.79
C LEU A 87 1.60 3.18 1.44
N VAL A 88 0.86 3.41 0.37
CA VAL A 88 1.34 3.20 -1.01
C VAL A 88 2.21 4.38 -1.39
N THR A 89 3.43 4.11 -1.84
CA THR A 89 4.38 5.11 -2.30
C THR A 89 5.08 4.61 -3.56
N ASP A 90 5.71 5.51 -4.30
CA ASP A 90 6.54 5.16 -5.47
C ASP A 90 7.68 4.17 -5.12
N SER A 91 8.11 4.16 -3.85
CA SER A 91 9.19 3.29 -3.38
C SER A 91 8.72 1.87 -3.01
N GLY A 92 7.42 1.68 -2.76
CA GLY A 92 6.89 0.45 -2.18
C GLY A 92 5.68 0.64 -1.27
N LEU A 93 5.23 -0.46 -0.68
CA LEU A 93 4.33 -0.45 0.49
C LEU A 93 5.14 -0.13 1.74
N VAL A 94 4.80 0.97 2.40
CA VAL A 94 5.40 1.36 3.68
C VAL A 94 4.51 0.88 4.81
N ASN A 95 5.04 0.07 5.74
CA ASN A 95 4.30 -0.30 6.95
C ASN A 95 4.18 0.92 7.87
N LEU A 96 2.96 1.38 8.13
CA LEU A 96 2.74 2.61 8.90
C LEU A 96 3.07 2.50 10.40
N LYS A 97 3.24 1.30 10.93
CA LYS A 97 3.70 1.09 12.32
C LYS A 97 5.23 1.11 12.42
N LYS A 98 5.92 0.56 11.42
CA LYS A 98 7.39 0.45 11.39
C LYS A 98 8.07 1.60 10.64
N HIS A 99 7.33 2.36 9.83
CA HIS A 99 7.84 3.42 8.95
C HIS A 99 8.95 2.96 7.99
N ILE A 100 8.89 1.71 7.54
CA ILE A 100 9.84 1.14 6.56
C ILE A 100 9.08 0.59 5.37
N VAL A 101 9.72 0.60 4.20
CA VAL A 101 9.24 -0.15 3.03
C VAL A 101 9.33 -1.64 3.35
N VAL A 102 8.24 -2.36 3.15
CA VAL A 102 8.16 -3.81 3.41
C VAL A 102 7.95 -4.63 2.15
N ALA A 103 7.38 -4.05 1.09
CA ALA A 103 7.15 -4.74 -0.17
C ALA A 103 7.27 -3.80 -1.37
N LYS A 104 7.62 -4.35 -2.52
CA LYS A 104 7.70 -3.65 -3.80
C LYS A 104 6.73 -4.25 -4.81
N GLU A 105 6.17 -3.41 -5.66
CA GLU A 105 5.30 -3.87 -6.74
C GLU A 105 6.10 -4.71 -7.73
N ILE A 106 5.52 -5.84 -8.15
CA ILE A 106 6.06 -6.73 -9.16
C ILE A 106 5.11 -6.76 -10.35
N LYS A 107 5.66 -6.61 -11.57
CA LYS A 107 4.93 -6.65 -12.84
C LYS A 107 4.86 -8.07 -13.38
#